data_AF-A0A7W0JFT8-F1
#
_entry.id   AF-A0A7W0JFT8-F1
#
_cell.length_a   1.000
_cell.length_b   1.000
_cell.length_c   1.000
_cell.angle_alpha   90.00
_cell.angle_beta   90.00
_cell.angle_gamma   90.00
#
_symmetry.space_group_name_H-M   'P 1'
#
loop_
_entity.id
_entity.type
_entity.pdbx_description
1 polymer ?
#
loop_
_entity_poly.entity_id
_entity_poly.type
_entity_poly.pdbx_seq_one_letter_code
_entity_poly.pdbx_strand_id
1 'polypeptide(L)'
;MTDWITDGQPPDIPDGETDSLCCLEPLEEGGVSVHLLVVFEDGSVTSGSVQTISAEPRLPARLDGLRPIQALTEKRVGIVGVGSGGSMAALNLAASGVGTLHLFDKDYLTTDNLFRHACGMRHVGRAKVHAVRSLIGDFDLPTSVSAYRQDVLGDATALWKAMDEVDLVLCATDNVISRRLVNYVCVRTATPLVMACTFRNAGIGEIIRVLPGESACYECTRLTLREVGALEPDAEQYEVAAGVPPMDGRPGTNRPWYRRIRGRVATWRWSRRCCRGPPS
;
A
#
# COMPACT_ATOMS: atom_id res chain seq x y z
N MET A 1 -25.14 14.20 -2.78
CA MET A 1 -25.01 14.85 -1.46
C MET A 1 -24.00 15.95 -1.69
N THR A 2 -24.47 17.18 -1.90
CA THR A 2 -23.64 18.35 -2.16
C THR A 2 -23.08 18.80 -0.82
N ASP A 3 -21.84 18.43 -0.53
CA ASP A 3 -21.14 18.93 0.65
C ASP A 3 -20.69 20.36 0.36
N TRP A 4 -21.19 21.32 1.14
CA TRP A 4 -20.82 22.72 1.06
C TRP A 4 -19.50 22.92 1.81
N ILE A 5 -18.42 23.23 1.09
CA ILE A 5 -17.14 23.63 1.68
C ILE A 5 -17.02 25.14 1.50
N THR A 6 -17.20 25.90 2.58
CA THR A 6 -16.93 27.34 2.59
C THR A 6 -15.48 27.58 3.02
N ASP A 7 -14.62 28.02 2.11
CA ASP A 7 -13.29 28.54 2.46
C ASP A 7 -13.45 29.94 3.10
N GLY A 8 -13.63 29.97 4.42
CA GLY A 8 -13.80 31.20 5.21
C GLY A 8 -14.65 30.97 6.45
N GLN A 9 -14.73 31.97 7.35
CA GLN A 9 -15.88 32.00 8.26
C GLN A 9 -17.13 31.92 7.40
N PRO A 10 -18.10 31.02 7.70
CA PRO A 10 -19.38 31.09 7.05
C PRO A 10 -19.86 32.54 7.14
N PRO A 11 -20.45 33.12 6.08
CA PRO A 11 -21.09 34.42 6.22
C PRO A 11 -21.97 34.38 7.47
N ASP A 12 -22.03 35.47 8.22
CA ASP A 12 -22.85 35.60 9.41
C ASP A 12 -24.32 35.54 8.95
N ILE A 13 -24.81 34.32 8.71
CA ILE A 13 -26.17 34.05 8.25
C ILE A 13 -27.02 34.27 9.50
N PRO A 14 -27.86 35.32 9.55
CA PRO A 14 -28.72 35.56 10.69
C PRO A 14 -29.57 34.31 10.94
N ASP A 15 -29.70 33.90 12.20
CA ASP A 15 -30.58 32.79 12.59
C ASP A 15 -32.01 33.05 12.09
N GLY A 16 -32.39 32.42 10.97
CA GLY A 16 -33.67 32.52 10.28
C GLY A 16 -33.73 31.55 9.09
N GLU A 17 -34.93 31.11 8.68
CA GLU A 17 -35.07 30.18 7.55
C GLU A 17 -34.57 30.86 6.26
N THR A 18 -33.48 30.35 5.70
CA THR A 18 -32.88 30.86 4.47
C THR A 18 -33.15 29.90 3.31
N ASP A 19 -33.83 30.39 2.28
CA ASP A 19 -34.00 29.64 1.03
C ASP A 19 -32.79 29.92 0.12
N SER A 20 -32.13 28.85 -0.33
CA SER A 20 -31.00 28.94 -1.26
C SER A 20 -31.41 28.46 -2.65
N LEU A 21 -31.21 29.31 -3.65
CA LEU A 21 -31.49 29.03 -5.05
C LEU A 21 -30.16 28.92 -5.82
N CYS A 22 -29.92 27.74 -6.41
CA CYS A 22 -28.79 27.53 -7.31
C CYS A 22 -29.29 27.62 -8.76
N CYS A 23 -28.90 28.67 -9.47
CA CYS A 23 -29.21 28.87 -10.88
C CYS A 23 -28.05 28.37 -11.75
N LEU A 24 -28.36 27.52 -12.73
CA LEU A 24 -27.41 26.99 -13.70
C LEU A 24 -27.71 27.60 -15.06
N GLU A 25 -26.78 28.39 -15.61
CA GLU A 25 -26.92 28.97 -16.95
C GLU A 25 -25.94 28.29 -17.91
N PRO A 26 -26.41 27.60 -18.96
CA PRO A 26 -25.52 27.01 -19.95
C PRO A 26 -24.82 28.10 -20.79
N LEU A 27 -23.51 27.97 -20.97
CA LEU A 27 -22.70 28.91 -21.76
C LEU A 27 -22.59 28.45 -23.23
N GLU A 28 -22.55 29.41 -24.16
CA GLU A 28 -22.53 29.15 -25.61
C GLU A 28 -21.32 28.32 -26.08
N GLU A 29 -20.17 28.39 -25.40
CA GLU A 29 -18.93 27.66 -25.74
C GLU A 29 -18.83 26.26 -25.10
N GLY A 30 -19.89 25.81 -24.40
CA GLY A 30 -19.87 24.59 -23.61
C GLY A 30 -19.38 24.85 -22.18
N GLY A 31 -20.27 24.69 -21.21
CA GLY A 31 -20.02 24.99 -19.80
C GLY A 31 -21.31 25.39 -19.10
N VAL A 32 -21.24 25.56 -17.78
CA VAL A 32 -22.37 26.02 -16.96
C VAL A 32 -21.86 27.12 -16.04
N SER A 33 -22.43 28.32 -16.14
CA SER A 33 -22.29 29.34 -15.11
C SER A 33 -23.19 28.94 -13.94
N VAL A 34 -22.67 29.05 -12.72
CA VAL A 34 -23.41 28.70 -11.51
C VAL A 34 -23.55 29.96 -10.67
N HIS A 35 -24.78 30.37 -10.42
CA HIS A 35 -25.11 31.50 -9.57
C HIS A 35 -25.79 30.98 -8.31
N LEU A 36 -25.23 31.30 -7.14
CA LEU A 36 -25.87 31.02 -5.85
C LEU A 36 -26.56 32.28 -5.37
N LEU A 37 -27.87 32.21 -5.20
CA LEU A 37 -28.68 33.25 -4.58
C LEU A 37 -29.16 32.76 -3.21
N VAL A 38 -28.91 33.56 -2.18
CA VAL A 38 -29.45 33.34 -0.83
C VAL A 38 -30.56 34.37 -0.63
N VAL A 39 -31.77 33.89 -0.37
CA VAL A 39 -32.94 34.71 -0.11
C VAL A 39 -33.22 34.67 1.39
N PHE A 40 -33.28 35.84 2.02
CA PHE A 40 -33.61 36.00 3.43
C PHE A 40 -35.12 36.22 3.60
N GLU A 41 -35.66 35.93 4.80
CA GLU A 41 -37.08 36.11 5.11
C GLU A 41 -37.59 37.54 4.88
N ASP A 42 -36.71 38.54 5.00
CA ASP A 42 -37.02 39.95 4.74
C ASP A 42 -37.13 40.28 3.24
N GLY A 43 -36.96 39.28 2.38
CA GLY A 43 -36.98 39.40 0.92
C GLY A 43 -35.68 39.94 0.33
N SER A 44 -34.64 40.18 1.15
CA SER A 44 -33.33 40.56 0.63
C SER A 44 -32.65 39.36 -0.05
N VAL A 45 -31.88 39.66 -1.09
CA VAL A 45 -31.18 38.65 -1.90
C VAL A 45 -29.70 38.97 -1.91
N THR A 46 -28.87 37.98 -1.57
CA THR A 46 -27.41 38.04 -1.70
C THR A 46 -26.94 37.01 -2.71
N SER A 47 -25.95 37.38 -3.52
CA SER A 47 -25.27 36.45 -4.42
C SER A 47 -23.96 35.96 -3.82
N GLY A 48 -23.72 34.66 -3.83
CA GLY A 48 -22.44 34.05 -3.49
C GLY A 48 -21.58 33.79 -4.74
N SER A 49 -20.26 33.73 -4.58
CA SER A 49 -19.38 33.21 -5.62
C SER A 49 -19.46 31.68 -5.62
N VAL A 50 -19.58 31.09 -6.82
CA VAL A 50 -19.54 29.63 -6.99
C VAL A 50 -18.28 29.25 -7.74
N GLN A 51 -17.47 28.40 -7.13
CA GLN A 51 -16.33 27.79 -7.81
C GLN A 51 -16.74 26.40 -8.31
N THR A 52 -16.78 26.24 -9.63
CA THR A 52 -16.97 24.92 -10.24
C THR A 52 -15.65 24.16 -10.25
N ILE A 53 -15.64 22.98 -9.65
CA ILE A 53 -14.50 22.05 -9.73
C ILE A 53 -14.84 21.00 -10.77
N SER A 54 -13.98 20.85 -11.78
CA SER A 54 -14.15 19.76 -12.76
C SER A 54 -14.03 18.41 -12.05
N ALA A 55 -15.00 17.54 -12.31
CA ALA A 55 -14.97 16.15 -11.84
C ALA A 55 -14.03 15.27 -12.68
N GLU A 56 -13.51 15.76 -13.80
CA GLU A 56 -12.60 15.02 -14.65
C GLU A 56 -11.20 14.93 -14.01
N PRO A 57 -10.67 13.72 -13.80
CA PRO A 57 -9.35 13.53 -13.21
C PRO A 57 -8.25 14.07 -14.14
N ARG A 58 -7.57 15.14 -13.72
CA ARG A 58 -6.40 15.70 -14.44
C ARG A 58 -5.09 14.96 -14.16
N LEU A 59 -5.16 13.66 -13.91
CA LEU A 59 -3.98 12.84 -13.60
C LEU A 59 -2.93 12.87 -14.73
N PRO A 60 -3.29 12.74 -16.03
CA PRO A 60 -2.31 12.84 -17.12
C PRO A 60 -1.60 14.19 -17.14
N ALA A 61 -2.34 15.30 -16.98
CA ALA A 61 -1.80 16.65 -17.12
C ALA A 61 -0.80 17.07 -16.03
N ARG A 62 -0.87 16.47 -14.82
CA ARG A 62 0.12 16.71 -13.76
C ARG A 62 1.37 15.83 -13.88
N LEU A 63 1.27 14.71 -14.59
CA LEU A 63 2.34 13.73 -14.74
C LEU A 63 3.09 13.88 -16.08
N ASP A 64 2.49 14.58 -17.04
CA ASP A 64 3.10 14.93 -18.32
C ASP A 64 4.40 15.74 -18.13
N GLY A 65 5.49 15.21 -18.71
CA GLY A 65 6.84 15.78 -18.63
C GLY A 65 7.74 15.18 -17.55
N LEU A 66 7.20 14.41 -16.59
CA LEU A 66 8.00 13.65 -15.63
C LEU A 66 8.45 12.31 -16.25
N ARG A 67 9.63 12.33 -16.90
CA ARG A 67 10.26 11.14 -17.53
C ARG A 67 10.25 9.85 -16.70
N PRO A 68 10.34 9.85 -15.34
CA PRO A 68 10.27 8.62 -14.56
C PRO A 68 8.95 7.86 -14.67
N ILE A 69 7.83 8.53 -15.01
CA ILE A 69 6.49 7.95 -14.96
C ILE A 69 6.18 7.13 -16.23
N GLN A 70 6.61 7.57 -17.41
CA GLN A 70 6.48 6.80 -18.65
C GLN A 70 7.22 5.45 -18.57
N ALA A 71 8.34 5.40 -17.86
CA ALA A 71 9.04 4.14 -17.65
C ALA A 71 8.28 3.19 -16.71
N LEU A 72 7.41 3.71 -15.83
CA LEU A 72 6.62 2.92 -14.89
C LEU A 72 5.30 2.43 -15.50
N THR A 73 4.76 3.10 -16.51
CA THR A 73 3.51 2.68 -17.17
C THR A 73 3.62 1.33 -17.88
N GLU A 74 4.83 0.90 -18.22
CA GLU A 74 5.09 -0.44 -18.79
C GLU A 74 5.44 -1.48 -17.72
N LYS A 75 5.64 -1.06 -16.46
CA LYS A 75 6.09 -1.93 -15.37
C LYS A 75 4.93 -2.66 -14.73
N ARG A 76 5.21 -3.90 -14.36
CA ARG A 76 4.27 -4.83 -13.75
C ARG A 76 4.82 -5.21 -12.37
N VAL A 77 4.00 -5.07 -11.32
CA VAL A 77 4.40 -5.38 -9.94
C VAL A 77 3.47 -6.40 -9.32
N GLY A 78 4.03 -7.48 -8.78
CA GLY A 78 3.30 -8.45 -7.97
C GLY A 78 3.32 -8.04 -6.50
N ILE A 79 2.17 -8.04 -5.83
CA ILE A 79 2.04 -7.74 -4.39
C ILE A 79 1.39 -8.94 -3.72
N VAL A 80 2.13 -9.57 -2.80
CA VAL A 80 1.66 -10.71 -2.02
C VAL A 80 1.40 -10.28 -0.58
N GLY A 81 0.14 -10.39 -0.15
CA GLY A 81 -0.38 -9.81 1.07
C GLY A 81 -0.85 -8.38 0.83
N VAL A 82 -2.16 -8.17 0.85
CA VAL A 82 -2.83 -6.87 0.67
C VAL A 82 -3.46 -6.44 2.00
N GLY A 83 -2.68 -6.59 3.07
CA GLY A 83 -3.00 -6.07 4.39
C GLY A 83 -2.59 -4.60 4.51
N SER A 84 -2.10 -4.19 5.68
CA SER A 84 -1.76 -2.80 5.98
C SER A 84 -0.68 -2.23 5.06
N GLY A 85 0.48 -2.89 5.00
CA GLY A 85 1.58 -2.44 4.14
C GLY A 85 1.28 -2.62 2.66
N GLY A 86 0.75 -3.79 2.28
CA GLY A 86 0.49 -4.12 0.88
C GLY A 86 -0.58 -3.26 0.22
N SER A 87 -1.68 -2.94 0.92
CA SER A 87 -2.73 -2.07 0.38
C SER A 87 -2.24 -0.64 0.16
N MET A 88 -1.48 -0.08 1.11
CA MET A 88 -0.87 1.24 0.96
C MET A 88 0.17 1.25 -0.16
N ALA A 89 1.00 0.21 -0.26
CA ALA A 89 1.98 0.10 -1.34
C ALA A 89 1.30 0.00 -2.72
N ALA A 90 0.22 -0.79 -2.85
CA ALA A 90 -0.54 -0.89 -4.08
C ALA A 90 -1.08 0.48 -4.53
N LEU A 91 -1.68 1.24 -3.62
CA LEU A 91 -2.21 2.57 -3.92
C LEU A 91 -1.10 3.54 -4.34
N ASN A 92 0.04 3.54 -3.62
CA ASN A 92 1.17 4.43 -3.95
C ASN A 92 1.85 4.07 -5.28
N LEU A 93 1.97 2.77 -5.58
CA LEU A 93 2.51 2.31 -6.87
C LEU A 93 1.59 2.71 -8.03
N ALA A 94 0.27 2.53 -7.86
CA ALA A 94 -0.70 2.98 -8.86
C ALA A 94 -0.67 4.50 -9.04
N ALA A 95 -0.62 5.27 -7.94
CA ALA A 95 -0.51 6.72 -7.98
C ALA A 95 0.81 7.22 -8.59
N SER A 96 1.86 6.40 -8.55
CA SER A 96 3.15 6.67 -9.19
C SER A 96 3.16 6.32 -10.69
N GLY A 97 2.06 5.78 -11.23
CA GLY A 97 1.92 5.43 -12.64
C GLY A 97 2.44 4.04 -13.01
N VAL A 98 2.55 3.10 -12.05
CA VAL A 98 2.83 1.70 -12.38
C VAL A 98 1.70 1.14 -13.24
N GLY A 99 2.03 0.57 -14.40
CA GLY A 99 1.04 0.15 -15.38
C GLY A 99 0.15 -1.01 -14.93
N THR A 100 0.74 -2.02 -14.28
CA THR A 100 -0.01 -3.21 -13.85
C THR A 100 0.34 -3.66 -12.45
N LEU A 101 -0.67 -4.01 -11.66
CA LEU A 101 -0.53 -4.64 -10.35
C LEU A 101 -1.18 -6.03 -10.35
N HIS A 102 -0.46 -7.04 -9.87
CA HIS A 102 -1.01 -8.36 -9.55
C HIS A 102 -1.11 -8.48 -8.03
N LEU A 103 -2.33 -8.52 -7.49
CA LEU A 103 -2.61 -8.50 -6.05
C LEU A 103 -3.01 -9.89 -5.55
N PHE A 104 -2.33 -10.40 -4.54
CA PHE A 104 -2.62 -11.70 -3.93
C PHE A 104 -2.95 -11.56 -2.44
N ASP A 105 -4.17 -11.91 -2.05
CA ASP A 105 -4.59 -12.01 -0.66
C ASP A 105 -5.86 -12.88 -0.57
N LYS A 106 -5.99 -13.71 0.47
CA LYS A 106 -7.13 -14.61 0.63
C LYS A 106 -8.28 -14.00 1.44
N ASP A 107 -7.97 -12.98 2.24
CA ASP A 107 -8.84 -12.50 3.29
C ASP A 107 -9.92 -11.55 2.78
N TYR A 108 -10.97 -11.42 3.60
CA TYR A 108 -11.93 -10.33 3.52
C TYR A 108 -11.47 -9.17 4.39
N LEU A 109 -11.91 -7.95 4.02
CA LEU A 109 -11.70 -6.77 4.83
C LEU A 109 -12.67 -6.78 6.02
N THR A 110 -12.14 -6.71 7.24
CA THR A 110 -12.93 -6.58 8.47
C THR A 110 -12.76 -5.19 9.09
N THR A 111 -13.65 -4.83 10.02
CA THR A 111 -13.60 -3.56 10.76
C THR A 111 -12.28 -3.38 11.51
N ASP A 112 -11.70 -4.47 12.03
CA ASP A 112 -10.41 -4.47 12.73
C ASP A 112 -9.22 -4.13 11.83
N ASN A 113 -9.41 -4.03 10.52
CA ASN A 113 -8.36 -3.66 9.57
C ASN A 113 -8.37 -2.15 9.27
N LEU A 114 -9.49 -1.46 9.48
CA LEU A 114 -9.73 -0.12 8.96
C LEU A 114 -8.73 0.94 9.44
N PHE A 115 -8.20 0.80 10.66
CA PHE A 115 -7.25 1.78 11.21
C PHE A 115 -5.87 1.76 10.54
N ARG A 116 -5.56 0.74 9.74
CA ARG A 116 -4.23 0.55 9.12
C ARG A 116 -4.27 0.05 7.68
N HIS A 117 -5.45 -0.14 7.10
CA HIS A 117 -5.63 -0.62 5.74
C HIS A 117 -6.06 0.56 4.85
N ALA A 118 -5.66 0.58 3.57
CA ALA A 118 -5.97 1.70 2.68
C ALA A 118 -7.49 1.89 2.43
N CYS A 119 -8.25 0.79 2.43
CA CYS A 119 -9.69 0.81 2.21
C CYS A 119 -10.49 1.21 3.48
N GLY A 120 -11.51 2.05 3.30
CA GLY A 120 -12.42 2.48 4.38
C GLY A 120 -13.68 1.63 4.56
N MET A 121 -14.58 2.09 5.45
CA MET A 121 -15.81 1.41 5.90
C MET A 121 -16.67 0.83 4.77
N ARG A 122 -16.83 1.56 3.66
CA ARG A 122 -17.63 1.13 2.49
C ARG A 122 -17.15 -0.18 1.83
N HIS A 123 -15.95 -0.66 2.17
CA HIS A 123 -15.37 -1.87 1.59
C HIS A 123 -15.41 -3.08 2.53
N VAL A 124 -15.89 -2.93 3.77
CA VAL A 124 -15.96 -4.03 4.74
C VAL A 124 -16.80 -5.17 4.17
N GLY A 125 -16.34 -6.41 4.37
CA GLY A 125 -16.96 -7.63 3.81
C GLY A 125 -16.53 -7.97 2.37
N ARG A 126 -15.83 -7.08 1.66
CA ARG A 126 -15.24 -7.39 0.35
C ARG A 126 -13.88 -8.08 0.51
N ALA A 127 -13.51 -8.92 -0.45
CA ALA A 127 -12.16 -9.48 -0.49
C ALA A 127 -11.14 -8.33 -0.59
N LYS A 128 -10.05 -8.38 0.18
CA LYS A 128 -9.08 -7.26 0.27
C LYS A 128 -8.55 -6.86 -1.11
N VAL A 129 -8.19 -7.84 -1.95
CA VAL A 129 -7.72 -7.61 -3.33
C VAL A 129 -8.75 -6.87 -4.20
N HIS A 130 -10.04 -7.17 -4.05
CA HIS A 130 -11.10 -6.52 -4.81
C HIS A 130 -11.42 -5.14 -4.24
N ALA A 131 -11.35 -4.96 -2.92
CA ALA A 131 -11.50 -3.67 -2.28
C ALA A 131 -10.43 -2.69 -2.74
N VAL A 132 -9.15 -3.11 -2.78
CA VAL A 132 -8.05 -2.27 -3.26
C VAL A 132 -8.16 -1.99 -4.75
N ARG A 133 -8.53 -2.98 -5.58
CA ARG A 133 -8.82 -2.76 -7.00
C ARG A 133 -9.91 -1.68 -7.20
N SER A 134 -11.00 -1.77 -6.44
CA SER A 134 -12.07 -0.78 -6.47
C SER A 134 -11.55 0.60 -6.07
N LEU A 135 -10.77 0.68 -4.98
CA LEU A 135 -10.22 1.94 -4.49
C LEU A 135 -9.29 2.60 -5.52
N ILE A 136 -8.42 1.84 -6.18
CA ILE A 136 -7.55 2.34 -7.26
C ILE A 136 -8.39 2.91 -8.41
N GLY A 137 -9.50 2.24 -8.75
CA GLY A 137 -10.47 2.74 -9.74
C GLY A 137 -11.24 3.98 -9.28
N ASP A 138 -11.60 4.09 -8.00
CA ASP A 138 -12.25 5.28 -7.43
C ASP A 138 -11.37 6.53 -7.55
N PHE A 139 -10.04 6.36 -7.54
CA PHE A 139 -9.06 7.42 -7.76
C PHE A 139 -8.77 7.70 -9.25
N ASP A 140 -9.39 6.95 -10.17
CA ASP A 140 -9.14 6.99 -11.62
C ASP A 140 -7.65 6.88 -11.99
N LEU A 141 -6.93 6.00 -11.29
CA LEU A 141 -5.50 5.80 -11.54
C LEU A 141 -5.29 4.95 -12.81
N PRO A 142 -4.33 5.31 -13.68
CA PRO A 142 -4.07 4.62 -14.95
C PRO A 142 -3.30 3.30 -14.75
N THR A 143 -3.80 2.44 -13.86
CA THR A 143 -3.17 1.18 -13.46
C THR A 143 -4.16 0.02 -13.63
N SER A 144 -3.79 -0.98 -14.42
CA SER A 144 -4.52 -2.23 -14.52
C SER A 144 -4.27 -3.08 -13.27
N VAL A 145 -5.34 -3.63 -12.69
CA VAL A 145 -5.23 -4.43 -11.46
C VAL A 145 -5.82 -5.83 -11.69
N SER A 146 -4.96 -6.84 -11.57
CA SER A 146 -5.34 -8.25 -11.51
C SER A 146 -5.45 -8.68 -10.06
N ALA A 147 -6.65 -9.02 -9.61
CA ALA A 147 -6.95 -9.31 -8.20
C ALA A 147 -7.18 -10.82 -7.99
N TYR A 148 -6.25 -11.48 -7.32
CA TYR A 148 -6.27 -12.91 -7.03
C TYR A 148 -6.65 -13.14 -5.56
N ARG A 149 -7.91 -13.50 -5.34
CA ARG A 149 -8.37 -13.91 -4.00
C ARG A 149 -7.96 -15.36 -3.75
N GLN A 150 -6.70 -15.58 -3.38
CA GLN A 150 -6.17 -16.93 -3.15
C GLN A 150 -5.26 -16.99 -1.92
N ASP A 151 -5.25 -18.17 -1.29
CA ASP A 151 -4.17 -18.53 -0.38
C ASP A 151 -3.01 -19.11 -1.19
N VAL A 152 -1.92 -18.35 -1.28
CA VAL A 152 -0.72 -18.77 -2.04
C VAL A 152 -0.08 -20.06 -1.49
N LEU A 153 -0.36 -20.42 -0.22
CA LEU A 153 0.10 -21.68 0.37
C LEU A 153 -0.79 -22.87 -0.04
N GLY A 154 -2.07 -22.63 -0.34
CA GLY A 154 -3.00 -23.65 -0.78
C GLY A 154 -2.88 -23.97 -2.27
N ASP A 155 -2.67 -22.94 -3.09
CA ASP A 155 -2.36 -23.06 -4.51
C ASP A 155 -1.43 -21.93 -4.95
N ALA A 156 -0.25 -22.30 -5.43
CA ALA A 156 0.77 -21.37 -5.90
C ALA A 156 0.75 -21.19 -7.43
N THR A 157 -0.13 -21.86 -8.17
CA THR A 157 -0.10 -21.89 -9.65
C THR A 157 -0.21 -20.48 -10.25
N ALA A 158 -1.20 -19.71 -9.81
CA ALA A 158 -1.35 -18.33 -10.26
C ALA A 158 -0.23 -17.40 -9.75
N LEU A 159 0.35 -17.70 -8.58
CA LEU A 159 1.52 -16.98 -8.08
C LEU A 159 2.70 -17.19 -9.03
N TRP A 160 3.05 -18.44 -9.36
CA TRP A 160 4.14 -18.76 -10.30
C TRP A 160 3.97 -18.07 -11.64
N LYS A 161 2.77 -18.15 -12.24
CA LYS A 161 2.49 -17.51 -13.52
C LYS A 161 2.67 -16.00 -13.44
N ALA A 162 2.10 -15.35 -12.42
CA ALA A 162 2.22 -13.90 -12.29
C ALA A 162 3.67 -13.46 -12.01
N MET A 163 4.44 -14.22 -11.21
CA MET A 163 5.80 -13.83 -10.86
C MET A 163 6.78 -13.89 -12.05
N ASP A 164 6.51 -14.74 -13.03
CA ASP A 164 7.25 -14.79 -14.31
C ASP A 164 6.93 -13.59 -15.23
N GLU A 165 5.79 -12.93 -15.00
CA GLU A 165 5.29 -11.81 -15.79
C GLU A 165 5.52 -10.46 -15.11
N VAL A 166 6.12 -10.36 -13.92
CA VAL A 166 6.30 -9.07 -13.23
C VAL A 166 7.77 -8.65 -13.19
N ASP A 167 8.01 -7.34 -13.18
CA ASP A 167 9.36 -6.75 -13.06
C ASP A 167 9.85 -6.72 -11.60
N LEU A 168 8.93 -6.75 -10.64
CA LEU A 168 9.20 -6.66 -9.21
C LEU A 168 8.10 -7.35 -8.41
N VAL A 169 8.49 -7.99 -7.31
CA VAL A 169 7.58 -8.53 -6.30
C VAL A 169 7.73 -7.75 -4.99
N LEU A 170 6.61 -7.35 -4.41
CA LEU A 170 6.53 -6.85 -3.04
C LEU A 170 5.84 -7.92 -2.18
N CYS A 171 6.56 -8.50 -1.23
CA CYS A 171 6.00 -9.42 -0.25
C CYS A 171 5.73 -8.67 1.06
N ALA A 172 4.45 -8.49 1.40
CA ALA A 172 3.98 -7.83 2.61
C ALA A 172 3.13 -8.78 3.49
N THR A 173 3.39 -10.09 3.41
CA THR A 173 2.71 -11.10 4.23
C THR A 173 3.23 -11.10 5.66
N ASP A 174 2.34 -11.38 6.60
CA ASP A 174 2.65 -11.54 8.02
C ASP A 174 3.12 -12.97 8.38
N ASN A 175 2.98 -13.93 7.48
CA ASN A 175 3.32 -15.33 7.69
C ASN A 175 4.71 -15.72 7.13
N VAL A 176 5.56 -16.34 7.95
CA VAL A 176 6.91 -16.83 7.57
C VAL A 176 6.89 -17.84 6.43
N ILE A 177 5.96 -18.79 6.43
CA ILE A 177 5.85 -19.82 5.40
C ILE A 177 5.53 -19.16 4.05
N SER A 178 4.60 -18.19 4.03
CA SER A 178 4.29 -17.41 2.83
C SER A 178 5.51 -16.62 2.34
N ARG A 179 6.25 -15.97 3.24
CA ARG A 179 7.51 -15.26 2.90
C ARG A 179 8.53 -16.20 2.25
N ARG A 180 8.73 -17.39 2.81
CA ARG A 180 9.63 -18.40 2.25
C ARG A 180 9.18 -18.89 0.88
N LEU A 181 7.90 -19.17 0.70
CA LEU A 181 7.34 -19.57 -0.60
C LEU A 181 7.56 -18.47 -1.64
N VAL A 182 7.19 -17.22 -1.35
CA VAL A 182 7.36 -16.10 -2.28
C VAL A 182 8.84 -15.91 -2.62
N ASN A 183 9.73 -15.98 -1.63
CA ASN A 183 11.18 -15.94 -1.87
C ASN A 183 11.64 -17.09 -2.78
N TYR A 184 11.17 -18.32 -2.55
CA TYR A 184 11.51 -19.47 -3.38
C TYR A 184 11.08 -19.25 -4.84
N VAL A 185 9.85 -18.79 -5.06
CA VAL A 185 9.33 -18.48 -6.40
C VAL A 185 10.19 -17.41 -7.07
N CYS A 186 10.43 -16.28 -6.41
CA CYS A 186 11.19 -15.15 -6.98
C CYS A 186 12.64 -15.54 -7.31
N VAL A 187 13.29 -16.36 -6.48
CA VAL A 187 14.64 -16.85 -6.78
C VAL A 187 14.64 -17.76 -8.01
N ARG A 188 13.59 -18.57 -8.20
CA ARG A 188 13.47 -19.52 -9.32
C ARG A 188 13.08 -18.84 -10.64
N THR A 189 12.25 -17.81 -10.59
CA THR A 189 11.86 -16.99 -11.76
C THR A 189 12.85 -15.87 -12.05
N ALA A 190 13.90 -15.73 -11.23
CA ALA A 190 14.86 -14.63 -11.27
C ALA A 190 14.20 -13.23 -11.14
N THR A 191 13.04 -13.15 -10.49
CA THR A 191 12.29 -11.90 -10.30
C THR A 191 12.81 -11.15 -9.05
N PRO A 192 13.15 -9.85 -9.16
CA PRO A 192 13.47 -9.01 -8.02
C PRO A 192 12.36 -9.03 -6.95
N LEU A 193 12.76 -9.09 -5.69
CA LEU A 193 11.84 -9.15 -4.54
C LEU A 193 12.21 -8.10 -3.50
N VAL A 194 11.23 -7.33 -3.07
CA VAL A 194 11.29 -6.53 -1.84
C VAL A 194 10.37 -7.17 -0.83
N MET A 195 10.92 -7.61 0.29
CA MET A 195 10.14 -8.14 1.39
C MET A 195 10.03 -7.07 2.48
N ALA A 196 8.80 -6.76 2.89
CA ALA A 196 8.51 -5.85 3.97
C ALA A 196 7.83 -6.65 5.10
N CYS A 197 8.52 -6.75 6.24
CA CYS A 197 8.04 -7.47 7.40
C CYS A 197 7.88 -6.53 8.58
N THR A 198 6.84 -6.78 9.38
CA THR A 198 6.67 -6.14 10.69
C THR A 198 6.63 -7.22 11.76
N PHE A 199 7.25 -6.93 12.90
CA PHE A 199 7.39 -7.85 14.02
C PHE A 199 6.96 -7.19 15.32
N ARG A 200 6.70 -8.00 16.35
CA ARG A 200 6.39 -7.55 17.72
C ARG A 200 5.32 -6.44 17.74
N ASN A 201 4.14 -6.72 17.22
CA ASN A 201 3.03 -5.76 17.12
C ASN A 201 3.42 -4.44 16.44
N ALA A 202 4.15 -4.54 15.31
CA ALA A 202 4.67 -3.40 14.54
C ALA A 202 5.69 -2.51 15.30
N GLY A 203 6.28 -2.99 16.39
CA GLY A 203 7.38 -2.29 17.06
C GLY A 203 8.71 -2.33 16.29
N ILE A 204 8.86 -3.28 15.35
CA ILE A 204 10.04 -3.41 14.48
C ILE A 204 9.59 -3.67 13.05
N GLY A 205 10.23 -2.99 12.10
CA GLY A 205 10.09 -3.25 10.67
C GLY A 205 11.42 -3.70 10.06
N GLU A 206 11.35 -4.58 9.07
CA GLU A 206 12.51 -5.01 8.27
C GLU A 206 12.14 -4.94 6.79
N ILE A 207 13.09 -4.45 5.99
CA ILE A 207 12.99 -4.48 4.53
C ILE A 207 14.19 -5.23 3.99
N ILE A 208 13.93 -6.31 3.26
CA ILE A 208 14.97 -7.11 2.60
C ILE A 208 14.77 -6.95 1.09
N ARG A 209 15.80 -6.44 0.41
CA ARG A 209 15.86 -6.42 -1.05
C ARG A 209 16.64 -7.64 -1.54
N VAL A 210 15.99 -8.44 -2.38
CA VAL A 210 16.55 -9.62 -3.03
C VAL A 210 16.63 -9.36 -4.53
N LEU A 211 17.85 -9.42 -5.06
CA LEU A 211 18.16 -9.46 -6.48
C LEU A 211 18.67 -10.87 -6.77
N PRO A 212 17.84 -11.77 -7.33
CA PRO A 212 18.24 -13.16 -7.60
C PRO A 212 19.56 -13.22 -8.39
N GLY A 213 20.47 -14.09 -7.96
CA GLY A 213 21.81 -14.21 -8.56
C GLY A 213 22.80 -13.10 -8.17
N GLU A 214 22.36 -11.99 -7.57
CA GLU A 214 23.22 -10.85 -7.21
C GLU A 214 23.35 -10.63 -5.69
N SER A 215 22.24 -10.68 -4.94
CA SER A 215 22.23 -10.51 -3.49
C SER A 215 21.90 -11.82 -2.76
N ALA A 216 21.99 -11.82 -1.42
CA ALA A 216 21.35 -12.89 -0.66
C ALA A 216 19.83 -12.84 -0.81
N CYS A 217 19.23 -14.02 -0.90
CA CYS A 217 17.80 -14.20 -0.76
C CYS A 217 17.38 -14.23 0.71
N TYR A 218 16.08 -14.22 0.98
CA TYR A 218 15.54 -14.27 2.35
C TYR A 218 16.14 -15.42 3.17
N GLU A 219 16.17 -16.63 2.63
CA GLU A 219 16.67 -17.80 3.36
C GLU A 219 18.19 -17.71 3.62
N CYS A 220 18.98 -17.19 2.68
CA CYS A 220 20.41 -16.94 2.91
C CYS A 220 20.62 -15.95 4.06
N THR A 221 19.83 -14.87 4.11
CA THR A 221 19.89 -13.89 5.20
C THR A 221 19.52 -14.52 6.54
N ARG A 222 18.44 -15.32 6.60
CA ARG A 222 18.03 -16.02 7.82
C ARG A 222 19.07 -17.00 8.31
N LEU A 223 19.65 -17.80 7.42
CA LEU A 223 20.74 -18.73 7.77
C LEU A 223 21.94 -18.00 8.36
N THR A 224 22.41 -16.91 7.71
CA THR A 224 23.54 -16.15 8.24
C THR A 224 23.23 -15.50 9.58
N LEU A 225 22.03 -14.94 9.78
CA LEU A 225 21.64 -14.36 11.07
C LEU A 225 21.64 -15.41 12.19
N ARG A 226 21.21 -16.64 11.90
CA ARG A 226 21.29 -17.76 12.86
C ARG A 226 22.74 -18.16 13.15
N GLU A 227 23.57 -18.27 12.12
CA GLU A 227 25.01 -18.62 12.27
C GLU A 227 25.75 -17.63 13.17
N VAL A 228 25.42 -16.34 13.11
CA VAL A 228 26.05 -15.30 13.96
C VAL A 228 25.33 -15.06 15.28
N GLY A 229 24.31 -15.87 15.62
CA GLY A 229 23.53 -15.74 16.85
C GLY A 229 22.65 -14.48 16.92
N ALA A 230 22.41 -13.81 15.78
CA ALA A 230 21.56 -12.62 15.69
C ALA A 230 20.07 -12.95 15.48
N LEU A 231 19.74 -14.22 15.21
CA LEU A 231 18.37 -14.72 15.11
C LEU A 231 18.30 -16.08 15.81
N GLU A 232 17.46 -16.19 16.84
CA GLU A 232 17.26 -17.47 17.52
C GLU A 232 16.48 -18.47 16.64
N PRO A 233 16.77 -19.79 16.72
CA PRO A 233 16.15 -20.82 15.87
C PRO A 233 14.62 -20.82 15.91
N ASP A 234 14.04 -20.53 17.07
CA ASP A 234 12.59 -20.60 17.31
C ASP A 234 11.89 -19.24 17.15
N ALA A 235 12.64 -18.14 17.00
CA ALA A 235 12.09 -16.80 16.86
C ALA A 235 11.25 -16.61 15.58
N GLU A 236 11.45 -17.47 14.57
CA GLU A 236 10.58 -17.54 13.40
C GLU A 236 9.27 -18.31 13.66
N GLN A 237 9.25 -19.25 14.62
CA GLN A 237 8.05 -20.02 14.99
C GLN A 237 7.18 -19.30 16.04
N TYR A 238 7.78 -18.50 16.92
CA TYR A 238 7.06 -17.69 17.90
C TYR A 238 6.29 -16.50 17.29
N GLU A 239 6.28 -16.35 15.96
CA GLU A 239 5.36 -15.44 15.24
C GLU A 239 3.88 -15.88 15.35
N VAL A 240 3.58 -17.11 15.84
CA VAL A 240 2.21 -17.70 15.81
C VAL A 240 1.56 -17.87 17.19
N ALA A 241 2.26 -17.69 18.32
CA ALA A 241 1.67 -17.94 19.64
C ALA A 241 2.00 -16.84 20.67
N ALA A 242 0.94 -16.13 21.07
CA ALA A 242 0.64 -15.51 22.37
C ALA A 242 1.77 -14.81 23.18
N GLY A 243 1.41 -13.64 23.73
CA GLY A 243 2.31 -12.77 24.46
C GLY A 243 3.07 -13.40 25.64
N VAL A 244 4.29 -12.92 25.85
CA VAL A 244 5.05 -13.07 27.09
C VAL A 244 5.69 -11.73 27.44
N PRO A 245 5.28 -11.05 28.53
CA PRO A 245 6.10 -10.07 29.23
C PRO A 245 6.76 -10.71 30.48
N PRO A 246 7.55 -9.93 31.24
CA PRO A 246 8.99 -9.72 31.13
C PRO A 246 9.82 -10.77 31.92
N MET A 247 11.14 -10.83 31.70
CA MET A 247 12.07 -11.43 32.66
C MET A 247 13.01 -10.36 33.19
N ASP A 248 12.75 -9.95 34.42
CA ASP A 248 13.51 -9.06 35.26
C ASP A 248 14.67 -9.78 35.96
N GLY A 249 15.83 -9.12 35.94
CA GLY A 249 16.77 -9.09 37.06
C GLY A 249 17.66 -10.31 37.31
N ARG A 250 18.91 -10.25 36.84
CA ARG A 250 20.11 -10.18 37.73
C ARG A 250 21.36 -9.70 36.97
N PRO A 251 22.33 -9.11 37.69
CA PRO A 251 23.09 -7.97 37.22
C PRO A 251 24.44 -8.36 36.60
N GLY A 252 24.87 -7.58 35.61
CA GLY A 252 26.28 -7.56 35.22
C GLY A 252 26.57 -7.72 33.73
N THR A 253 25.86 -7.02 32.86
CA THR A 253 26.46 -6.04 31.91
C THR A 253 25.29 -5.37 31.22
N ASN A 254 24.78 -4.32 31.86
CA ASN A 254 23.71 -3.49 31.33
C ASN A 254 24.28 -2.68 30.15
N ARG A 255 24.29 -3.28 28.96
CA ARG A 255 24.26 -2.53 27.71
C ARG A 255 23.03 -2.98 26.94
N PRO A 256 22.00 -2.13 26.87
CA PRO A 256 20.90 -2.41 25.98
C PRO A 256 21.41 -2.51 24.54
N TRP A 257 21.08 -3.61 23.86
CA TRP A 257 21.49 -3.87 22.48
C TRP A 257 20.79 -2.95 21.46
N TYR A 258 19.98 -1.97 21.90
CA TYR A 258 19.64 -0.81 21.09
C TYR A 258 20.83 0.16 20.96
N ARG A 259 21.95 -0.31 20.40
CA ARG A 259 22.84 0.61 19.69
C ARG A 259 22.06 1.12 18.49
N ARG A 260 21.47 2.30 18.65
CA ARG A 260 21.03 3.25 17.61
C ARG A 260 21.50 2.81 16.23
N ILE A 261 20.65 2.09 15.49
CA ILE A 261 20.72 2.11 14.03
C ILE A 261 20.10 3.45 13.64
N ARG A 262 20.84 4.53 13.89
CA ARG A 262 20.58 5.83 13.28
C ARG A 262 20.89 5.67 11.81
N GLY A 263 19.85 5.48 11.00
CA GLY A 263 19.84 5.84 9.58
C GLY A 263 20.99 5.30 8.72
N ARG A 264 21.53 4.11 9.00
CA ARG A 264 22.45 3.43 8.07
C ARG A 264 21.78 2.18 7.55
N VAL A 265 21.48 2.21 6.26
CA VAL A 265 21.29 1.01 5.45
C VAL A 265 22.55 0.16 5.65
N ALA A 266 22.46 -0.90 6.45
CA ALA A 266 23.57 -1.80 6.65
C ALA A 266 23.68 -2.71 5.42
N THR A 267 24.56 -2.35 4.48
CA THR A 267 24.89 -3.18 3.32
C THR A 267 25.86 -4.28 3.75
N TRP A 268 25.34 -5.41 4.18
CA TRP A 268 26.15 -6.60 4.43
C TRP A 268 26.38 -7.35 3.11
N ARG A 269 27.63 -7.79 2.87
CA ARG A 269 27.99 -8.66 1.74
C ARG A 269 27.72 -10.11 2.15
N TRP A 270 26.56 -10.64 1.74
CA TRP A 270 26.07 -11.95 2.18
C TRP A 270 26.60 -13.12 1.34
N SER A 271 26.76 -14.30 1.95
CA SER A 271 27.18 -15.53 1.26
C SER A 271 26.04 -16.15 0.42
N ARG A 272 26.31 -16.43 -0.86
CA ARG A 272 25.33 -16.95 -1.84
C ARG A 272 25.20 -18.48 -1.77
N ARG A 273 24.59 -19.04 -0.73
CA ARG A 273 24.46 -20.52 -0.61
C ARG A 273 23.29 -21.08 -1.43
N CYS A 274 22.13 -20.43 -1.43
CA CYS A 274 20.92 -20.94 -2.12
C CYS A 274 20.80 -20.49 -3.59
N CYS A 275 21.56 -19.49 -4.02
CA CYS A 275 21.43 -18.85 -5.34
C CYS A 275 22.49 -19.30 -6.36
N ARG A 276 23.22 -20.39 -6.09
CA ARG A 276 24.06 -21.01 -7.13
C ARG A 276 23.10 -21.75 -8.06
N GLY A 277 23.11 -21.39 -9.35
CA GLY A 277 22.40 -22.16 -10.37
C GLY A 277 22.85 -23.63 -10.37
N PRO A 278 22.12 -24.53 -11.06
CA PRO A 278 22.56 -25.90 -11.21
C PRO A 278 24.02 -25.93 -11.72
N PRO A 279 24.89 -26.82 -11.21
CA PRO A 279 26.24 -26.96 -11.73
C PRO A 279 26.14 -27.26 -13.23
N SER A 280 26.90 -26.50 -14.02
CA SER A 280 27.11 -26.71 -15.46
C SER A 280 27.75 -28.06 -15.74
#